data_AF-V5RX25-F1
#
_entry.id   AF-V5RX25-F1
#
_cell.length_a   1.000
_cell.length_b   1.000
_cell.length_c   1.000
_cell.angle_alpha   90.00
_cell.angle_beta   90.00
_cell.angle_gamma   90.00
#
_symmetry.space_group_name_H-M   'P 1'
#
loop_
_entity.id
_entity.type
_entity.pdbx_description
1 polymer ?
#
loop_
_entity_poly.entity_id
_entity_poly.type
_entity_poly.pdbx_seq_one_letter_code
_entity_poly.pdbx_strand_id
1 'polypeptide(L)'
;MRTINKQRISYQVLAVAFTVSMLYSSSVYAFDEQFFSGNDIIYYNPDASGAVCEQGSLSGIAGTGTNKDYRSRPILSDAQLKALNENKPFYEAAADKAGIPWQLLAVIHLRETGLRRYNPVNGDGPYQILSVNYPASPTIDDVTFAKQSSEAADFLKNASSSPELLKNGDISAIKDTLFSYNGRASVYAEQATRLGFNQPYEGSPYVMNIADEPRDPERNPTGWGQIQTDGGGIVYPANDDYGAFVVYGAMAGISSTDSCQTAQSGEVRQRVLALAEKELQLWEGDVLKPGTDFHKYSQGRDENWCADFVSWIYSQAGYPLKTSNGGNVPTVDEVAQIGKDGDKFVYHNAAGYTPQPGDLQIQKGSSVSHVSIVVSADNGVVMKIGGNQSGDGGPSTSSVTKDDWNDSIVGYVSPKE
;
A
#
# COMPACT_ATOMS: atom_id res chain seq x y z
N MET A 1 24.82 16.19 -6.62
CA MET A 1 25.31 14.93 -6.03
C MET A 1 26.30 14.30 -6.99
N ARG A 2 27.41 13.73 -6.47
CA ARG A 2 28.28 12.81 -7.23
C ARG A 2 28.12 11.42 -6.63
N THR A 3 28.29 10.43 -7.48
CA THR A 3 27.70 9.10 -7.31
C THR A 3 28.72 8.13 -6.75
N ILE A 4 28.48 7.66 -5.52
CA ILE A 4 29.33 6.65 -4.87
C ILE A 4 29.47 5.45 -5.80
N ASN A 5 30.69 4.92 -5.88
CA ASN A 5 31.17 4.01 -6.92
C ASN A 5 30.30 2.72 -7.05
N LYS A 6 29.29 2.74 -7.93
CA LYS A 6 28.41 1.59 -8.22
C LYS A 6 29.27 0.44 -8.77
N GLN A 7 29.30 -0.72 -8.10
CA GLN A 7 30.22 -1.81 -8.43
C GLN A 7 29.94 -2.43 -9.82
N ARG A 8 31.01 -2.82 -10.51
CA ARG A 8 30.95 -3.42 -11.85
C ARG A 8 30.60 -4.91 -11.78
N ILE A 9 29.57 -5.33 -12.51
CA ILE A 9 29.29 -6.73 -12.82
C ILE A 9 29.38 -6.91 -14.35
N SER A 10 30.23 -7.82 -14.80
CA SER A 10 30.43 -8.14 -16.22
C SER A 10 29.66 -9.40 -16.59
N TYR A 11 28.74 -9.29 -17.54
CA TYR A 11 27.94 -10.43 -18.02
C TYR A 11 28.55 -11.05 -19.28
N GLN A 12 28.67 -12.38 -19.28
CA GLN A 12 28.63 -13.17 -20.52
C GLN A 12 27.32 -13.96 -20.55
N VAL A 13 26.60 -13.86 -21.66
CA VAL A 13 25.29 -14.50 -21.85
C VAL A 13 25.51 -15.85 -22.54
N LEU A 14 25.04 -16.93 -21.92
CA LEU A 14 24.91 -18.24 -22.56
C LEU A 14 23.48 -18.75 -22.38
N ALA A 15 22.74 -18.86 -23.48
CA ALA A 15 21.37 -19.34 -23.47
C ALA A 15 21.32 -20.87 -23.58
N VAL A 16 20.64 -21.53 -22.64
CA VAL A 16 20.28 -22.95 -22.72
C VAL A 16 18.82 -23.10 -22.29
N ALA A 17 18.00 -23.70 -23.16
CA ALA A 17 16.62 -24.03 -22.84
C ALA A 17 16.53 -25.46 -22.27
N PHE A 18 15.72 -25.65 -21.23
CA PHE A 18 15.35 -26.98 -20.75
C PHE A 18 13.92 -26.99 -20.22
N THR A 19 13.14 -28.00 -20.61
CA THR A 19 11.80 -28.26 -20.11
C THR A 19 11.85 -29.35 -19.04
N VAL A 20 11.21 -29.14 -17.90
CA VAL A 20 10.96 -30.18 -16.88
C VAL A 20 9.57 -29.97 -16.29
N SER A 21 8.79 -31.04 -16.24
CA SER A 21 7.52 -31.11 -15.51
C SER A 21 7.63 -32.22 -14.47
N MET A 22 7.39 -31.93 -13.17
CA MET A 22 6.94 -32.93 -12.20
C MET A 22 6.32 -32.30 -10.95
N LEU A 23 5.61 -33.12 -10.18
CA LEU A 23 4.51 -32.71 -9.29
C LEU A 23 4.87 -32.62 -7.80
N TYR A 24 4.00 -31.93 -7.07
CA TYR A 24 4.06 -31.57 -5.65
C TYR A 24 4.01 -32.74 -4.66
N SER A 25 4.62 -32.55 -3.47
CA SER A 25 3.93 -32.74 -2.18
C SER A 25 4.62 -32.01 -1.01
N SER A 26 3.78 -31.58 -0.07
CA SER A 26 4.00 -30.79 1.15
C SER A 26 4.72 -31.59 2.27
N SER A 27 5.16 -31.05 3.42
CA SER A 27 5.20 -29.66 3.96
C SER A 27 6.00 -29.63 5.27
N VAL A 28 6.83 -28.60 5.48
CA VAL A 28 6.89 -27.82 6.74
C VAL A 28 7.21 -26.39 6.32
N TYR A 29 6.21 -25.51 6.33
CA TYR A 29 6.36 -24.14 5.82
C TYR A 29 6.75 -23.19 6.94
N ALA A 30 7.82 -22.42 6.72
CA ALA A 30 8.06 -21.18 7.47
C ALA A 30 7.09 -20.09 7.01
N PHE A 31 6.90 -19.06 7.82
CA PHE A 31 6.00 -17.94 7.54
C PHE A 31 6.38 -17.23 6.23
N ASP A 32 5.42 -17.12 5.31
CA ASP A 32 5.63 -16.66 3.94
C ASP A 32 5.12 -15.22 3.75
N GLU A 33 6.01 -14.28 4.02
CA GLU A 33 5.84 -12.83 3.92
C GLU A 33 5.32 -12.38 2.54
N GLN A 34 5.73 -13.10 1.49
CA GLN A 34 5.42 -12.82 0.09
C GLN A 34 4.01 -13.26 -0.33
N PHE A 35 3.43 -14.26 0.32
CA PHE A 35 2.02 -14.59 0.15
C PHE A 35 1.13 -13.43 0.61
N PHE A 36 1.53 -12.71 1.66
CA PHE A 36 0.76 -11.60 2.22
C PHE A 36 0.89 -10.32 1.39
N SER A 37 2.11 -9.92 1.02
CA SER A 37 2.32 -8.73 0.17
C SER A 37 1.87 -8.93 -1.28
N GLY A 38 1.87 -10.17 -1.78
CA GLY A 38 1.40 -10.52 -3.14
C GLY A 38 -0.12 -10.69 -3.28
N ASN A 39 -0.91 -10.56 -2.20
CA ASN A 39 -2.38 -10.69 -2.18
C ASN A 39 -3.07 -9.63 -1.28
N ASP A 40 -2.43 -8.47 -1.11
CA ASP A 40 -2.94 -7.31 -0.36
C ASP A 40 -3.33 -7.61 1.11
N ILE A 41 -2.37 -8.04 1.95
CA ILE A 41 -2.60 -8.46 3.35
C ILE A 41 -1.56 -7.93 4.35
N ILE A 42 -2.06 -7.48 5.52
CA ILE A 42 -1.25 -7.01 6.66
C ILE A 42 -0.56 -8.21 7.34
N TYR A 43 0.77 -8.23 7.49
CA TYR A 43 1.51 -9.38 8.06
C TYR A 43 2.41 -9.04 9.26
N TYR A 44 2.61 -10.03 10.15
CA TYR A 44 3.21 -9.92 11.50
C TYR A 44 4.69 -10.33 11.57
N ASN A 45 5.53 -9.63 12.38
CA ASN A 45 6.90 -10.07 12.69
C ASN A 45 7.08 -10.43 14.20
N PRO A 46 7.40 -11.70 14.54
CA PRO A 46 7.50 -12.18 15.92
C PRO A 46 8.85 -11.95 16.62
N ASP A 47 9.94 -11.60 15.91
CA ASP A 47 11.27 -11.42 16.51
C ASP A 47 11.48 -10.01 17.10
N ALA A 48 10.50 -9.12 16.93
CA ALA A 48 10.47 -7.81 17.56
C ALA A 48 10.18 -7.93 19.08
N SER A 49 10.87 -7.12 19.89
CA SER A 49 10.54 -6.92 21.31
C SER A 49 9.23 -6.10 21.44
N GLY A 50 8.11 -6.74 21.08
CA GLY A 50 6.81 -6.08 20.90
C GLY A 50 6.19 -6.25 19.51
N ALA A 51 6.09 -7.49 18.99
CA ALA A 51 4.93 -8.01 18.24
C ALA A 51 4.04 -7.00 17.45
N VAL A 52 4.25 -6.82 16.13
CA VAL A 52 3.51 -5.86 15.25
C VAL A 52 3.31 -6.35 13.79
N CYS A 53 2.34 -5.79 13.03
CA CYS A 53 1.96 -6.20 11.64
C CYS A 53 1.74 -5.04 10.60
N GLU A 54 2.00 -5.21 9.28
CA GLU A 54 1.88 -4.16 8.20
C GLU A 54 1.36 -4.57 6.77
N GLN A 55 0.80 -3.58 6.00
CA GLN A 55 0.40 -3.46 4.54
C GLN A 55 -1.05 -3.84 4.07
N GLY A 56 -1.86 -3.09 3.28
CA GLY A 56 -1.88 -1.67 2.87
C GLY A 56 -2.56 -1.36 1.49
N SER A 57 -3.85 -0.96 1.40
CA SER A 57 -4.46 -0.37 0.15
C SER A 57 -5.58 0.67 0.43
N LEU A 58 -5.80 1.62 -0.50
CA LEU A 58 -6.52 2.89 -0.29
C LEU A 58 -7.85 3.00 -1.05
N SER A 59 -8.95 3.31 -0.34
CA SER A 59 -9.93 4.35 -0.70
C SER A 59 -10.92 4.57 0.46
N GLY A 60 -11.08 5.82 0.92
CA GLY A 60 -11.99 6.13 2.02
C GLY A 60 -11.72 7.44 2.78
N ILE A 61 -10.49 7.98 2.71
CA ILE A 61 -10.23 9.36 3.11
C ILE A 61 -10.34 10.26 1.88
N ALA A 62 -10.99 11.42 2.03
CA ALA A 62 -10.66 12.61 1.25
C ALA A 62 -9.24 13.08 1.65
N GLY A 63 -8.24 12.32 1.20
CA GLY A 63 -6.88 12.35 1.69
C GLY A 63 -6.08 11.32 0.94
N THR A 64 -5.55 11.73 -0.22
CA THR A 64 -4.48 11.00 -0.91
C THR A 64 -3.42 10.57 0.11
N GLY A 65 -2.83 9.37 -0.08
CA GLY A 65 -1.74 8.88 0.76
C GLY A 65 -0.76 10.01 1.04
N THR A 66 -0.72 10.46 2.29
CA THR A 66 -0.45 11.88 2.52
C THR A 66 0.97 12.17 2.11
N ASN A 67 1.12 12.95 1.04
CA ASN A 67 2.39 13.41 0.50
C ASN A 67 3.00 14.37 1.53
N LYS A 68 3.51 13.80 2.62
CA LYS A 68 3.70 14.38 3.94
C LYS A 68 4.71 13.55 4.72
N ASP A 69 5.69 14.22 5.31
CA ASP A 69 6.67 13.61 6.21
C ASP A 69 6.12 13.46 7.64
N TYR A 70 6.92 12.89 8.54
CA TYR A 70 6.60 12.78 9.97
C TYR A 70 6.31 14.11 10.69
N ARG A 71 6.56 15.25 10.02
CA ARG A 71 6.29 16.63 10.49
C ARG A 71 5.16 17.30 9.69
N SER A 72 4.41 16.56 8.89
CA SER A 72 3.34 17.05 8.01
C SER A 72 3.78 18.09 6.96
N ARG A 73 5.07 18.10 6.58
CA ARG A 73 5.64 18.88 5.47
C ARG A 73 5.52 18.07 4.17
N PRO A 74 5.25 18.68 3.00
CA PRO A 74 5.17 17.92 1.76
C PRO A 74 6.49 17.24 1.39
N ILE A 75 6.41 15.98 0.91
CA ILE A 75 7.57 15.19 0.46
C ILE A 75 7.90 15.53 -1.01
N LEU A 76 6.86 15.58 -1.83
CA LEU A 76 6.87 15.94 -3.24
C LEU A 76 6.18 17.30 -3.42
N SER A 77 6.69 18.12 -4.33
CA SER A 77 5.98 19.32 -4.82
C SER A 77 4.92 18.96 -5.86
N ASP A 78 3.96 19.86 -6.08
CA ASP A 78 2.93 19.70 -7.13
C ASP A 78 3.54 19.51 -8.52
N ALA A 79 4.69 20.13 -8.79
CA ALA A 79 5.44 19.95 -10.02
C ALA A 79 6.01 18.53 -10.17
N GLN A 80 6.50 17.94 -9.08
CA GLN A 80 6.96 16.55 -9.07
C GLN A 80 5.78 15.58 -9.17
N LEU A 81 4.66 15.82 -8.50
CA LEU A 81 3.43 15.02 -8.63
C LEU A 81 2.90 15.04 -10.08
N LYS A 82 2.90 16.20 -10.73
CA LYS A 82 2.54 16.33 -12.15
C LYS A 82 3.48 15.53 -13.05
N ALA A 83 4.79 15.69 -12.88
CA ALA A 83 5.80 14.96 -13.66
C ALA A 83 5.75 13.44 -13.42
N LEU A 84 5.44 13.00 -12.20
CA LEU A 84 5.19 11.60 -11.88
C LEU A 84 4.01 11.06 -12.67
N ASN A 85 2.86 11.74 -12.64
CA ASN A 85 1.66 11.32 -13.39
C ASN A 85 1.91 11.27 -14.90
N GLU A 86 2.68 12.21 -15.46
CA GLU A 86 3.06 12.22 -16.88
C GLU A 86 4.01 11.07 -17.25
N ASN A 87 4.90 10.67 -16.34
CA ASN A 87 5.86 9.58 -16.52
C ASN A 87 5.29 8.19 -16.17
N LYS A 88 4.21 8.13 -15.38
CA LYS A 88 3.66 6.90 -14.77
C LYS A 88 3.44 5.73 -15.77
N PRO A 89 2.83 5.92 -16.95
CA PRO A 89 2.62 4.81 -17.90
C PRO A 89 3.92 4.15 -18.40
N PHE A 90 5.03 4.90 -18.43
CA PHE A 90 6.34 4.38 -18.82
C PHE A 90 6.98 3.55 -17.71
N TYR A 91 6.71 3.91 -16.45
CA TYR A 91 7.16 3.14 -15.29
C TYR A 91 6.38 1.83 -15.18
N GLU A 92 5.05 1.87 -15.24
CA GLU A 92 4.18 0.70 -15.16
C GLU A 92 4.56 -0.34 -16.23
N ALA A 93 4.58 0.06 -17.51
CA ALA A 93 4.93 -0.87 -18.59
C ALA A 93 6.35 -1.47 -18.50
N ALA A 94 7.33 -0.72 -17.96
CA ALA A 94 8.68 -1.21 -17.74
C ALA A 94 8.78 -2.15 -16.53
N ALA A 95 8.07 -1.81 -15.46
CA ALA A 95 8.08 -2.51 -14.18
C ALA A 95 7.30 -3.82 -14.25
N ASP A 96 6.15 -3.85 -14.94
CA ASP A 96 5.36 -5.06 -15.22
C ASP A 96 6.18 -6.10 -15.97
N LYS A 97 6.93 -5.66 -16.99
CA LYS A 97 7.81 -6.53 -17.81
C LYS A 97 8.95 -7.12 -16.98
N ALA A 98 9.56 -6.33 -16.10
CA ALA A 98 10.64 -6.81 -15.23
C ALA A 98 10.09 -7.64 -14.06
N GLY A 99 8.88 -7.37 -13.59
CA GLY A 99 8.35 -7.86 -12.32
C GLY A 99 9.00 -7.14 -11.13
N ILE A 100 8.82 -5.82 -11.06
CA ILE A 100 9.18 -4.97 -9.90
C ILE A 100 8.08 -3.92 -9.65
N PRO A 101 8.02 -3.28 -8.46
CA PRO A 101 7.16 -2.12 -8.23
C PRO A 101 7.56 -0.91 -9.08
N TRP A 102 6.62 -0.32 -9.83
CA TRP A 102 6.88 0.84 -10.71
C TRP A 102 7.37 2.07 -9.94
N GLN A 103 6.99 2.21 -8.67
CA GLN A 103 7.41 3.29 -7.79
C GLN A 103 8.94 3.30 -7.58
N LEU A 104 9.63 2.16 -7.71
CA LEU A 104 11.11 2.13 -7.68
C LEU A 104 11.71 2.93 -8.83
N LEU A 105 11.22 2.75 -10.06
CA LEU A 105 11.67 3.53 -11.22
C LEU A 105 11.38 5.02 -11.02
N ALA A 106 10.19 5.34 -10.54
CA ALA A 106 9.78 6.71 -10.25
C ALA A 106 10.69 7.39 -9.22
N VAL A 107 11.01 6.70 -8.13
CA VAL A 107 11.94 7.14 -7.09
C VAL A 107 13.36 7.32 -7.63
N ILE A 108 13.91 6.35 -8.37
CA ILE A 108 15.25 6.50 -8.94
C ILE A 108 15.31 7.66 -9.94
N HIS A 109 14.33 7.81 -10.82
CA HIS A 109 14.26 8.93 -11.77
C HIS A 109 14.18 10.29 -11.06
N LEU A 110 13.45 10.37 -9.95
CA LEU A 110 13.40 11.55 -9.10
C LEU A 110 14.74 11.83 -8.42
N ARG A 111 15.34 10.82 -7.78
CA ARG A 111 16.59 10.93 -7.00
C ARG A 111 17.80 11.29 -7.87
N GLU A 112 17.86 10.78 -9.10
CA GLU A 112 19.03 10.94 -9.97
C GLU A 112 18.93 12.15 -10.93
N THR A 113 17.74 12.45 -11.47
CA THR A 113 17.57 13.54 -12.47
C THR A 113 16.37 14.46 -12.24
N GLY A 114 15.66 14.32 -11.12
CA GLY A 114 14.52 15.18 -10.78
C GLY A 114 13.31 14.96 -11.70
N LEU A 115 13.07 13.72 -12.13
CA LEU A 115 11.98 13.31 -13.05
C LEU A 115 12.10 13.84 -14.49
N ARG A 116 13.27 14.36 -14.87
CA ARG A 116 13.50 14.97 -16.19
C ARG A 116 13.87 13.91 -17.24
N ARG A 117 13.06 13.78 -18.30
CA ARG A 117 13.36 12.97 -19.48
C ARG A 117 14.54 13.54 -20.29
N TYR A 118 15.78 13.27 -19.88
CA TYR A 118 16.99 13.64 -20.64
C TYR A 118 18.16 12.67 -20.40
N ASN A 119 19.15 12.68 -21.31
CA ASN A 119 20.40 11.94 -21.16
C ASN A 119 21.52 12.92 -20.77
N PRO A 120 22.08 12.84 -19.56
CA PRO A 120 23.18 13.72 -19.16
C PRO A 120 24.50 13.35 -19.87
N VAL A 121 25.49 14.25 -19.81
CA VAL A 121 26.74 14.17 -20.60
C VAL A 121 27.63 12.97 -20.20
N ASN A 122 27.45 12.40 -19.01
CA ASN A 122 28.12 11.15 -18.61
C ASN A 122 27.63 9.91 -19.36
N GLY A 123 26.50 9.99 -20.08
CA GLY A 123 25.92 8.87 -20.82
C GLY A 123 25.18 7.86 -19.95
N ASP A 124 25.02 8.10 -18.65
CA ASP A 124 24.39 7.17 -17.71
C ASP A 124 22.84 7.24 -17.72
N GLY A 125 22.25 8.09 -18.57
CA GLY A 125 20.81 8.19 -18.81
C GLY A 125 19.99 8.85 -17.69
N PRO A 126 18.65 8.88 -17.82
CA PRO A 126 17.75 9.49 -16.82
C PRO A 126 17.78 8.77 -15.46
N TYR A 127 18.21 7.51 -15.44
CA TYR A 127 18.35 6.67 -14.25
C TYR A 127 19.79 6.53 -13.75
N GLN A 128 20.76 7.29 -14.29
CA GLN A 128 22.18 7.31 -13.87
C GLN A 128 22.79 5.92 -13.57
N ILE A 129 22.57 4.98 -14.48
CA ILE A 129 23.14 3.62 -14.40
C ILE A 129 24.49 3.65 -15.11
N LEU A 130 25.57 3.32 -14.39
CA LEU A 130 26.92 3.49 -14.92
C LEU A 130 27.16 2.65 -16.19
N SER A 131 27.86 3.25 -17.16
CA SER A 131 28.40 2.56 -18.34
C SER A 131 27.38 2.04 -19.36
N VAL A 132 26.14 2.53 -19.34
CA VAL A 132 25.15 2.30 -20.41
C VAL A 132 25.45 3.11 -21.69
N ASN A 133 26.19 4.22 -21.56
CA ASN A 133 26.73 5.04 -22.67
C ASN A 133 25.68 5.54 -23.68
N TYR A 134 24.53 6.02 -23.21
CA TYR A 134 23.53 6.65 -24.10
C TYR A 134 24.05 7.99 -24.67
N PRO A 135 23.67 8.36 -25.91
CA PRO A 135 23.96 9.68 -26.45
C PRO A 135 23.37 10.79 -25.57
N ALA A 136 24.20 11.75 -25.17
CA ALA A 136 23.77 12.92 -24.41
C ALA A 136 22.72 13.72 -25.19
N SER A 137 21.61 14.06 -24.53
CA SER A 137 20.50 14.78 -25.15
C SER A 137 19.74 15.60 -24.10
N PRO A 138 19.41 16.88 -24.36
CA PRO A 138 18.71 17.75 -23.39
C PRO A 138 17.24 17.36 -23.19
N THR A 139 16.67 16.57 -24.10
CA THR A 139 15.36 15.91 -23.99
C THR A 139 15.43 14.56 -24.69
N ILE A 140 14.65 13.59 -24.25
CA ILE A 140 14.44 12.31 -24.96
C ILE A 140 12.95 12.14 -25.25
N ASP A 141 12.63 11.43 -26.34
CA ASP A 141 11.25 11.12 -26.71
C ASP A 141 10.69 9.93 -25.92
N ASP A 142 9.38 9.71 -26.06
CA ASP A 142 8.64 8.67 -25.34
C ASP A 142 9.16 7.26 -25.65
N VAL A 143 9.62 7.01 -26.88
CA VAL A 143 10.18 5.72 -27.30
C VAL A 143 11.53 5.47 -26.63
N THR A 144 12.40 6.48 -26.61
CA THR A 144 13.71 6.43 -25.94
C THR A 144 13.53 6.29 -24.43
N PHE A 145 12.61 7.05 -23.84
CA PHE A 145 12.32 6.99 -22.40
C PHE A 145 11.72 5.64 -22.00
N ALA A 146 10.78 5.09 -22.77
CA ALA A 146 10.22 3.76 -22.55
C ALA A 146 11.31 2.68 -22.56
N LYS A 147 12.20 2.72 -23.55
CA LYS A 147 13.34 1.80 -23.67
C LYS A 147 14.25 1.88 -22.44
N GLN A 148 14.69 3.08 -22.08
CA GLN A 148 15.61 3.28 -20.95
C GLN A 148 14.97 2.94 -19.60
N SER A 149 13.64 3.14 -19.47
CA SER A 149 12.87 2.71 -18.29
C SER A 149 12.85 1.18 -18.17
N SER A 150 12.66 0.44 -19.28
CA SER A 150 12.78 -1.02 -19.26
C SER A 150 14.20 -1.47 -18.92
N GLU A 151 15.24 -0.86 -19.49
CA GLU A 151 16.64 -1.21 -19.22
C GLU A 151 17.01 -0.91 -17.75
N ALA A 152 16.43 0.14 -17.15
CA ALA A 152 16.56 0.43 -15.73
C ALA A 152 15.78 -0.54 -14.82
N ALA A 153 14.61 -1.02 -15.25
CA ALA A 153 13.83 -2.02 -14.52
C ALA A 153 14.57 -3.37 -14.46
N ASP A 154 15.13 -3.80 -15.60
CA ASP A 154 15.98 -4.98 -15.70
C ASP A 154 17.25 -4.83 -14.83
N PHE A 155 17.86 -3.63 -14.77
CA PHE A 155 18.99 -3.36 -13.87
C PHE A 155 18.59 -3.47 -12.39
N LEU A 156 17.49 -2.85 -11.96
CA LEU A 156 17.02 -2.88 -10.57
C LEU A 156 16.70 -4.31 -10.11
N LYS A 157 16.06 -5.10 -10.97
CA LYS A 157 15.81 -6.53 -10.71
C LYS A 157 17.12 -7.29 -10.48
N ASN A 158 18.12 -7.10 -11.34
CA ASN A 158 19.40 -7.80 -11.27
C ASN A 158 20.31 -7.28 -10.12
N ALA A 159 20.10 -6.05 -9.66
CA ALA A 159 20.79 -5.47 -8.51
C ALA A 159 20.21 -5.93 -7.16
N SER A 160 19.00 -6.52 -7.16
CA SER A 160 18.37 -7.05 -5.96
C SER A 160 19.02 -8.36 -5.52
N SER A 161 19.30 -8.46 -4.22
CA SER A 161 19.69 -9.70 -3.57
C SER A 161 18.53 -10.71 -3.47
N SER A 162 17.29 -10.27 -3.71
CA SER A 162 16.08 -11.09 -3.61
C SER A 162 15.00 -10.64 -4.62
N PRO A 163 15.16 -10.96 -5.93
CA PRO A 163 14.28 -10.45 -6.99
C PRO A 163 12.80 -10.82 -6.84
N GLU A 164 12.49 -12.01 -6.28
CA GLU A 164 11.10 -12.41 -6.05
C GLU A 164 10.45 -11.67 -4.86
N LEU A 165 11.22 -11.36 -3.80
CA LEU A 165 10.76 -10.50 -2.71
C LEU A 165 10.52 -9.08 -3.23
N LEU A 166 11.45 -8.54 -4.02
CA LEU A 166 11.32 -7.23 -4.66
C LEU A 166 10.06 -7.14 -5.53
N LYS A 167 9.82 -8.16 -6.37
CA LYS A 167 8.63 -8.25 -7.23
C LYS A 167 7.32 -8.11 -6.44
N ASN A 168 7.26 -8.74 -5.27
CA ASN A 168 6.07 -8.78 -4.44
C ASN A 168 5.99 -7.57 -3.48
N GLY A 169 6.79 -6.52 -3.68
CA GLY A 169 6.71 -5.30 -2.88
C GLY A 169 7.26 -5.42 -1.46
N ASP A 170 8.09 -6.42 -1.16
CA ASP A 170 8.70 -6.58 0.16
C ASP A 170 9.55 -5.34 0.53
N ILE A 171 9.27 -4.77 1.70
CA ILE A 171 9.91 -3.58 2.24
C ILE A 171 11.43 -3.80 2.40
N SER A 172 11.85 -4.98 2.85
CA SER A 172 13.27 -5.28 3.07
C SER A 172 14.03 -5.31 1.75
N ALA A 173 13.51 -6.02 0.74
CA ALA A 173 14.07 -6.08 -0.60
C ALA A 173 14.05 -4.72 -1.32
N ILE A 174 13.00 -3.91 -1.14
CA ILE A 174 12.95 -2.53 -1.66
C ILE A 174 14.07 -1.69 -1.05
N LYS A 175 14.17 -1.62 0.29
CA LYS A 175 15.21 -0.83 0.98
C LYS A 175 16.62 -1.33 0.64
N ASP A 176 16.84 -2.63 0.60
CA ASP A 176 18.12 -3.24 0.25
C ASP A 176 18.51 -3.02 -1.22
N THR A 177 17.53 -3.03 -2.14
CA THR A 177 17.75 -2.70 -3.56
C THR A 177 18.08 -1.22 -3.72
N LEU A 178 17.37 -0.30 -3.05
CA LEU A 178 17.70 1.13 -3.04
C LEU A 178 19.09 1.40 -2.45
N PHE A 179 19.48 0.66 -1.41
CA PHE A 179 20.81 0.75 -0.80
C PHE A 179 21.93 0.23 -1.73
N SER A 180 21.69 -0.93 -2.36
CA SER A 180 22.60 -1.53 -3.35
C SER A 180 22.78 -0.64 -4.57
N TYR A 181 21.68 -0.04 -5.04
CA TYR A 181 21.64 0.88 -6.16
C TYR A 181 22.51 2.13 -5.92
N ASN A 182 22.46 2.72 -4.73
CA ASN A 182 23.28 3.89 -4.39
C ASN A 182 24.75 3.54 -4.13
N GLY A 183 25.01 2.37 -3.56
CA GLY A 183 26.33 1.90 -3.15
C GLY A 183 26.41 1.69 -1.64
N ARG A 184 26.74 0.47 -1.21
CA ARG A 184 26.82 0.10 0.21
C ARG A 184 28.10 0.65 0.86
N ALA A 185 28.00 1.10 2.11
CA ALA A 185 29.14 1.47 2.94
C ALA A 185 28.93 1.00 4.39
N SER A 186 30.00 0.51 5.05
CA SER A 186 29.94 -0.04 6.41
C SER A 186 29.55 0.99 7.47
N VAL A 187 29.90 2.27 7.28
CA VAL A 187 29.53 3.36 8.19
C VAL A 187 28.01 3.51 8.37
N TYR A 188 27.22 3.09 7.38
CA TYR A 188 25.75 3.08 7.50
C TYR A 188 25.24 1.90 8.34
N ALA A 189 25.97 0.77 8.42
CA ALA A 189 25.68 -0.29 9.38
C ALA A 189 25.95 0.17 10.83
N GLU A 190 27.06 0.90 11.05
CA GLU A 190 27.35 1.52 12.34
C GLU A 190 26.28 2.55 12.73
N GLN A 191 25.86 3.41 11.79
CA GLN A 191 24.79 4.38 12.02
C GLN A 191 23.43 3.72 12.29
N ALA A 192 23.08 2.64 11.58
CA ALA A 192 21.89 1.83 11.84
C ALA A 192 21.91 1.23 13.26
N THR A 193 23.04 0.64 13.65
CA THR A 193 23.22 0.01 14.97
C THR A 193 23.05 1.02 16.11
N ARG A 194 23.56 2.25 15.96
CA ARG A 194 23.36 3.33 16.95
C ARG A 194 21.90 3.74 17.14
N LEU A 195 21.05 3.48 16.13
CA LEU A 195 19.61 3.73 16.16
C LEU A 195 18.79 2.48 16.54
N GLY A 196 19.45 1.36 16.88
CA GLY A 196 18.79 0.10 17.26
C GLY A 196 18.42 -0.82 16.09
N PHE A 197 18.85 -0.52 14.87
CA PHE A 197 18.56 -1.35 13.68
C PHE A 197 19.71 -2.30 13.34
N ASN A 198 19.37 -3.54 13.02
CA ASN A 198 20.32 -4.57 12.58
C ASN A 198 20.62 -4.51 11.06
N GLN A 199 19.83 -3.74 10.30
CA GLN A 199 19.91 -3.70 8.83
C GLN A 199 20.63 -2.44 8.33
N PRO A 200 21.73 -2.54 7.58
CA PRO A 200 22.55 -1.38 7.20
C PRO A 200 21.84 -0.30 6.38
N TYR A 201 20.78 -0.64 5.65
CA TYR A 201 19.99 0.32 4.89
C TYR A 201 19.22 1.31 5.78
N GLU A 202 18.90 0.94 7.03
CA GLU A 202 18.20 1.82 7.99
C GLU A 202 19.06 3.02 8.42
N GLY A 203 20.39 2.87 8.33
CA GLY A 203 21.38 3.91 8.63
C GLY A 203 21.83 4.72 7.42
N SER A 204 21.29 4.46 6.22
CA SER A 204 21.66 5.16 4.98
C SER A 204 20.72 6.36 4.72
N PRO A 205 21.23 7.60 4.67
CA PRO A 205 20.42 8.76 4.28
C PRO A 205 19.84 8.63 2.87
N TYR A 206 20.54 7.97 1.93
CA TYR A 206 19.95 7.74 0.60
C TYR A 206 18.63 6.97 0.69
N VAL A 207 18.44 6.08 1.67
CA VAL A 207 17.24 5.25 1.82
C VAL A 207 16.24 5.90 2.79
N MET A 208 16.68 6.27 4.00
CA MET A 208 15.81 6.58 5.15
C MET A 208 15.93 8.02 5.69
N ASN A 209 16.52 8.97 4.96
CA ASN A 209 16.61 10.36 5.43
C ASN A 209 15.23 10.99 5.61
N ILE A 210 15.01 11.66 6.75
CA ILE A 210 13.75 12.28 7.16
C ILE A 210 12.59 11.27 7.29
N ALA A 211 12.90 10.00 7.60
CA ALA A 211 11.89 8.98 7.91
C ALA A 211 11.29 9.11 9.32
N ASP A 212 12.01 9.75 10.25
CA ASP A 212 11.59 10.02 11.63
C ASP A 212 12.53 11.07 12.26
N GLU A 213 12.28 11.46 13.51
CA GLU A 213 13.10 12.44 14.25
C GLU A 213 14.58 12.03 14.40
N PRO A 214 14.94 10.78 14.77
CA PRO A 214 16.33 10.34 14.79
C PRO A 214 17.05 10.40 13.43
N ARG A 215 16.31 10.40 12.32
CA ARG A 215 16.84 10.42 10.94
C ARG A 215 16.54 11.71 10.18
N ASP A 216 16.08 12.75 10.88
CA ASP A 216 15.96 14.10 10.35
C ASP A 216 17.23 14.91 10.67
N PRO A 217 18.00 15.39 9.66
CA PRO A 217 19.21 16.17 9.87
C PRO A 217 18.96 17.52 10.57
N GLU A 218 17.73 18.04 10.55
CA GLU A 218 17.33 19.25 11.29
C GLU A 218 17.15 18.97 12.79
N ARG A 219 16.84 17.72 13.17
CA ARG A 219 16.62 17.29 14.56
C ARG A 219 17.82 16.57 15.17
N ASN A 220 18.54 15.80 14.38
CA ASN A 220 19.72 15.03 14.78
C ASN A 220 20.99 15.45 14.00
N PRO A 221 21.39 16.75 14.02
CA PRO A 221 22.44 17.26 13.14
C PRO A 221 23.84 16.69 13.40
N THR A 222 24.07 16.05 14.55
CA THR A 222 25.36 15.46 14.94
C THR A 222 25.35 13.93 14.99
N GLY A 223 24.18 13.30 14.94
CA GLY A 223 24.02 11.83 15.01
C GLY A 223 23.58 11.18 13.70
N TRP A 224 23.02 11.96 12.77
CA TRP A 224 22.60 11.52 11.44
C TRP A 224 23.42 12.17 10.31
N GLY A 225 24.21 11.36 9.59
CA GLY A 225 25.23 11.83 8.66
C GLY A 225 25.35 11.00 7.39
N GLN A 226 26.01 11.57 6.38
CA GLN A 226 26.04 11.06 5.00
C GLN A 226 27.47 11.08 4.43
N ILE A 227 27.82 10.14 3.54
CA ILE A 227 28.98 10.30 2.66
C ILE A 227 28.57 11.19 1.48
N GLN A 228 29.10 12.41 1.41
CA GLN A 228 28.77 13.39 0.36
C GLN A 228 29.68 13.33 -0.87
N THR A 229 30.81 12.62 -0.81
CA THR A 229 31.82 12.54 -1.88
C THR A 229 32.38 11.13 -2.01
N ASP A 230 32.65 10.71 -3.24
CA ASP A 230 33.14 9.36 -3.56
C ASP A 230 34.46 9.04 -2.81
N GLY A 231 34.47 7.96 -2.04
CA GLY A 231 35.62 7.58 -1.19
C GLY A 231 35.87 8.49 0.02
N GLY A 232 34.98 9.47 0.27
CA GLY A 232 35.03 10.33 1.45
C GLY A 232 34.51 9.66 2.72
N GLY A 233 34.77 10.29 3.85
CA GLY A 233 34.18 9.92 5.13
C GLY A 233 32.72 10.36 5.26
N ILE A 234 32.07 9.90 6.34
CA ILE A 234 30.76 10.42 6.76
C ILE A 234 30.91 11.86 7.27
N VAL A 235 29.99 12.73 6.87
CA VAL A 235 29.88 14.12 7.34
C VAL A 235 28.51 14.38 7.95
N TYR A 236 28.43 15.38 8.81
CA TYR A 236 27.28 15.71 9.64
C TYR A 236 26.92 17.21 9.50
N PRO A 237 25.63 17.56 9.34
CA PRO A 237 24.49 16.67 9.17
C PRO A 237 24.49 15.97 7.79
N ALA A 238 23.58 15.00 7.61
CA ALA A 238 23.15 14.59 6.27
C ALA A 238 22.48 15.76 5.51
N ASN A 239 22.35 15.65 4.19
CA ASN A 239 21.61 16.62 3.38
C ASN A 239 20.12 16.66 3.75
N ASP A 240 19.39 17.69 3.33
CA ASP A 240 17.95 17.91 3.58
C ASP A 240 17.01 17.22 2.58
N ASP A 241 17.52 16.33 1.73
CA ASP A 241 16.74 15.61 0.71
C ASP A 241 16.11 14.30 1.22
N TYR A 242 14.78 14.12 1.08
CA TYR A 242 14.05 12.92 1.53
C TYR A 242 14.64 11.61 0.98
N GLY A 243 14.81 10.62 1.87
CA GLY A 243 15.31 9.30 1.53
C GLY A 243 14.44 8.60 0.48
N ALA A 244 15.07 7.82 -0.39
CA ALA A 244 14.42 7.13 -1.50
C ALA A 244 13.24 6.24 -1.04
N PHE A 245 13.32 5.61 0.15
CA PHE A 245 12.20 4.83 0.70
C PHE A 245 11.08 5.71 1.28
N VAL A 246 11.42 6.88 1.86
CA VAL A 246 10.42 7.86 2.32
C VAL A 246 9.59 8.38 1.14
N VAL A 247 10.26 8.65 0.02
CA VAL A 247 9.62 9.08 -1.22
C VAL A 247 8.86 7.93 -1.91
N TYR A 248 9.39 6.70 -1.85
CA TYR A 248 8.66 5.49 -2.26
C TYR A 248 7.35 5.36 -1.50
N GLY A 249 7.39 5.50 -0.18
CA GLY A 249 6.21 5.42 0.68
C GLY A 249 5.15 6.45 0.33
N ALA A 250 5.55 7.72 0.14
CA ALA A 250 4.64 8.78 -0.31
C ALA A 250 3.91 8.46 -1.64
N MET A 251 4.55 7.74 -2.57
CA MET A 251 3.93 7.29 -3.83
C MET A 251 3.13 5.99 -3.69
N ALA A 252 3.52 5.11 -2.77
CA ALA A 252 2.86 3.84 -2.50
C ALA A 252 1.69 3.94 -1.49
N GLY A 253 1.48 5.10 -0.88
CA GLY A 253 0.49 5.30 0.18
C GLY A 253 0.95 4.86 1.57
N ILE A 254 2.24 4.58 1.75
CA ILE A 254 2.85 4.21 3.03
C ILE A 254 3.25 5.50 3.75
N SER A 255 2.65 5.76 4.92
CA SER A 255 3.00 6.96 5.69
C SER A 255 4.43 6.86 6.23
N SER A 256 5.15 7.97 6.19
CA SER A 256 6.49 8.10 6.80
C SER A 256 6.43 8.64 8.23
N THR A 257 5.26 8.59 8.89
CA THR A 257 5.00 9.27 10.18
C THR A 257 5.01 8.36 11.40
N ASP A 258 4.91 7.04 11.22
CA ASP A 258 4.59 6.13 12.33
C ASP A 258 5.63 5.05 12.54
N SER A 259 6.51 5.27 13.52
CA SER A 259 7.14 4.20 14.28
C SER A 259 6.10 3.51 15.19
N CYS A 260 5.18 2.76 14.57
CA CYS A 260 4.28 1.76 15.14
C CYS A 260 3.78 1.95 16.60
N GLN A 261 3.26 3.13 16.95
CA GLN A 261 2.62 3.40 18.27
C GLN A 261 1.21 4.01 18.18
N THR A 262 0.54 3.95 17.03
CA THR A 262 -0.86 4.39 16.90
C THR A 262 -1.76 3.51 16.01
N ALA A 263 -1.47 2.21 15.89
CA ALA A 263 -2.33 1.23 15.22
C ALA A 263 -3.72 1.03 15.87
N GLN A 264 -4.08 1.79 16.91
CA GLN A 264 -5.43 1.87 17.47
C GLN A 264 -6.28 3.04 16.93
N SER A 265 -5.73 3.96 16.12
CA SER A 265 -6.42 5.19 15.71
C SER A 265 -6.35 5.52 14.20
N GLY A 266 -6.20 4.52 13.33
CA GLY A 266 -6.67 4.67 11.95
C GLY A 266 -8.20 4.59 11.95
N GLU A 267 -8.91 5.60 11.43
CA GLU A 267 -10.37 5.66 11.49
C GLU A 267 -10.99 4.33 11.02
N VAL A 268 -11.82 3.73 11.88
CA VAL A 268 -12.66 2.55 11.63
C VAL A 268 -13.33 2.63 10.27
N ARG A 269 -13.80 3.81 9.86
CA ARG A 269 -14.34 4.06 8.52
C ARG A 269 -13.44 3.52 7.42
N GLN A 270 -12.14 3.84 7.46
CA GLN A 270 -11.16 3.44 6.44
C GLN A 270 -10.92 1.92 6.44
N ARG A 271 -10.83 1.31 7.63
CA ARG A 271 -10.67 -0.15 7.81
C ARG A 271 -11.89 -0.91 7.27
N VAL A 272 -13.09 -0.44 7.59
CA VAL A 272 -14.38 -0.99 7.12
C VAL A 272 -14.46 -0.95 5.59
N LEU A 273 -14.05 0.16 4.96
CA LEU A 273 -14.08 0.33 3.51
C LEU A 273 -13.10 -0.61 2.79
N ALA A 274 -11.86 -0.70 3.25
CA ALA A 274 -10.85 -1.58 2.66
C ALA A 274 -11.28 -3.07 2.72
N LEU A 275 -11.89 -3.49 3.83
CA LEU A 275 -12.44 -4.83 3.99
C LEU A 275 -13.65 -5.06 3.07
N ALA A 276 -14.53 -4.07 2.88
CA ALA A 276 -15.69 -4.19 2.01
C ALA A 276 -15.29 -4.32 0.53
N GLU A 277 -14.36 -3.50 0.05
CA GLU A 277 -13.82 -3.59 -1.32
C GLU A 277 -13.05 -4.90 -1.53
N LYS A 278 -12.32 -5.40 -0.53
CA LYS A 278 -11.66 -6.72 -0.60
C LYS A 278 -12.65 -7.86 -0.77
N GLU A 279 -13.73 -7.88 0.02
CA GLU A 279 -14.75 -8.92 -0.14
C GLU A 279 -15.46 -8.78 -1.49
N LEU A 280 -15.77 -7.57 -1.96
CA LEU A 280 -16.30 -7.35 -3.32
C LEU A 280 -15.41 -7.99 -4.39
N GLN A 281 -14.10 -7.73 -4.37
CA GLN A 281 -13.15 -8.29 -5.35
C GLN A 281 -13.09 -9.82 -5.33
N LEU A 282 -13.25 -10.45 -4.16
CA LEU A 282 -13.32 -11.91 -4.05
C LEU A 282 -14.57 -12.48 -4.74
N TRP A 283 -15.70 -11.75 -4.71
CA TRP A 283 -16.92 -12.14 -5.41
C TRP A 283 -16.91 -11.79 -6.91
N GLU A 284 -16.34 -10.65 -7.30
CA GLU A 284 -16.18 -10.27 -8.72
C GLU A 284 -15.13 -11.13 -9.46
N GLY A 285 -14.15 -11.66 -8.74
CA GLY A 285 -13.10 -12.55 -9.25
C GLY A 285 -13.41 -14.05 -9.20
N ASP A 286 -14.66 -14.46 -8.97
CA ASP A 286 -15.12 -15.85 -8.83
C ASP A 286 -14.41 -16.69 -7.72
N VAL A 287 -13.68 -16.05 -6.80
CA VAL A 287 -13.02 -16.72 -5.66
C VAL A 287 -14.06 -17.14 -4.62
N LEU A 288 -15.00 -16.23 -4.31
CA LEU A 288 -16.25 -16.50 -3.61
C LEU A 288 -17.41 -16.43 -4.62
N LYS A 289 -18.44 -17.26 -4.45
CA LYS A 289 -19.54 -17.38 -5.41
C LYS A 289 -20.89 -17.69 -4.76
N PRO A 290 -22.01 -17.44 -5.45
CA PRO A 290 -23.33 -17.90 -5.02
C PRO A 290 -23.32 -19.41 -4.77
N GLY A 291 -24.02 -19.83 -3.72
CA GLY A 291 -23.95 -21.17 -3.16
C GLY A 291 -23.87 -21.10 -1.64
N THR A 292 -22.76 -21.56 -1.07
CA THR A 292 -22.52 -21.62 0.38
C THR A 292 -21.52 -20.59 0.89
N ASP A 293 -20.82 -19.85 0.02
CA ASP A 293 -19.66 -19.04 0.44
C ASP A 293 -20.05 -17.87 1.37
N PHE A 294 -21.33 -17.46 1.35
CA PHE A 294 -21.89 -16.50 2.30
C PHE A 294 -21.87 -16.97 3.77
N HIS A 295 -21.75 -18.30 4.02
CA HIS A 295 -21.57 -18.88 5.34
C HIS A 295 -20.33 -18.34 6.08
N LYS A 296 -19.35 -17.80 5.35
CA LYS A 296 -18.22 -17.03 5.88
C LYS A 296 -18.66 -15.90 6.82
N TYR A 297 -19.75 -15.22 6.48
CA TYR A 297 -20.25 -14.07 7.23
C TYR A 297 -21.33 -14.48 8.24
N SER A 298 -22.27 -15.34 7.85
CA SER A 298 -23.39 -15.82 8.68
C SER A 298 -23.02 -16.93 9.68
N GLN A 299 -21.71 -17.22 9.85
CA GLN A 299 -21.21 -18.27 10.75
C GLN A 299 -21.82 -19.66 10.47
N GLY A 300 -22.06 -19.97 9.19
CA GLY A 300 -22.65 -21.24 8.75
C GLY A 300 -24.18 -21.32 8.78
N ARG A 301 -24.90 -20.19 8.94
CA ARG A 301 -26.37 -20.16 8.94
C ARG A 301 -26.94 -19.85 7.57
N ASP A 302 -28.00 -20.58 7.18
CA ASP A 302 -28.77 -20.37 5.95
C ASP A 302 -29.81 -19.24 6.12
N GLU A 303 -29.35 -18.00 6.17
CA GLU A 303 -30.19 -16.81 6.38
C GLU A 303 -29.79 -15.62 5.49
N ASN A 304 -30.64 -14.59 5.44
CA ASN A 304 -30.36 -13.34 4.72
C ASN A 304 -29.19 -12.59 5.38
N TRP A 305 -28.05 -12.57 4.72
CA TRP A 305 -26.75 -12.30 5.34
C TRP A 305 -26.22 -10.87 5.17
N CYS A 306 -27.08 -9.89 4.84
CA CYS A 306 -26.67 -8.48 4.72
C CYS A 306 -26.15 -7.91 6.05
N ALA A 307 -26.86 -8.19 7.15
CA ALA A 307 -26.46 -7.77 8.50
C ALA A 307 -25.21 -8.55 8.97
N ASP A 308 -25.14 -9.84 8.66
CA ASP A 308 -23.96 -10.68 8.92
C ASP A 308 -22.72 -10.18 8.19
N PHE A 309 -22.85 -9.76 6.92
CA PHE A 309 -21.76 -9.18 6.15
C PHE A 309 -21.23 -7.91 6.82
N VAL A 310 -22.09 -6.91 7.05
CA VAL A 310 -21.62 -5.63 7.61
C VAL A 310 -21.08 -5.78 9.03
N SER A 311 -21.66 -6.68 9.83
CA SER A 311 -21.17 -6.96 11.19
C SER A 311 -19.88 -7.77 11.20
N TRP A 312 -19.68 -8.69 10.23
CA TRP A 312 -18.40 -9.35 10.00
C TRP A 312 -17.32 -8.34 9.59
N ILE A 313 -17.59 -7.46 8.62
CA ILE A 313 -16.67 -6.40 8.19
C ILE A 313 -16.26 -5.50 9.37
N TYR A 314 -17.23 -4.98 10.13
CA TYR A 314 -16.94 -4.16 11.31
C TYR A 314 -16.17 -4.91 12.40
N SER A 315 -16.36 -6.22 12.51
CA SER A 315 -15.60 -7.07 13.44
C SER A 315 -14.16 -7.28 12.97
N GLN A 316 -13.93 -7.54 11.68
CA GLN A 316 -12.59 -7.62 11.09
C GLN A 316 -11.85 -6.27 11.15
N ALA A 317 -12.59 -5.15 11.05
CA ALA A 317 -12.04 -3.81 11.22
C ALA A 317 -11.59 -3.49 12.66
N GLY A 318 -11.83 -4.39 13.63
CA GLY A 318 -11.51 -4.19 15.04
C GLY A 318 -12.51 -3.28 15.78
N TYR A 319 -13.67 -3.00 15.19
CA TYR A 319 -14.71 -2.17 15.79
C TYR A 319 -16.09 -2.84 15.71
N PRO A 320 -16.25 -4.03 16.31
CA PRO A 320 -17.45 -4.83 16.14
C PRO A 320 -18.69 -4.08 16.67
N LEU A 321 -19.83 -4.33 16.03
CA LEU A 321 -21.12 -3.71 16.38
C LEU A 321 -21.57 -4.08 17.81
N LYS A 322 -21.25 -5.30 18.25
CA LYS A 322 -21.38 -5.80 19.63
C LYS A 322 -20.20 -6.71 19.97
N THR A 323 -19.91 -6.96 21.24
CA THR A 323 -18.79 -7.84 21.66
C THR A 323 -19.19 -9.31 21.81
N SER A 324 -20.50 -9.61 21.86
CA SER A 324 -21.04 -10.97 21.93
C SER A 324 -21.13 -11.64 20.56
N ASN A 325 -21.28 -12.98 20.54
CA ASN A 325 -21.42 -13.79 19.33
C ASN A 325 -20.30 -13.61 18.27
N GLY A 326 -19.08 -13.29 18.72
CA GLY A 326 -17.95 -12.99 17.81
C GLY A 326 -18.15 -11.71 16.98
N GLY A 327 -19.01 -10.79 17.42
CA GLY A 327 -19.32 -9.53 16.73
C GLY A 327 -20.41 -9.60 15.66
N ASN A 328 -20.87 -10.80 15.33
CA ASN A 328 -21.91 -11.03 14.32
C ASN A 328 -23.31 -10.60 14.80
N VAL A 329 -23.94 -9.71 14.02
CA VAL A 329 -25.29 -9.16 14.20
C VAL A 329 -26.14 -9.60 13.01
N PRO A 330 -27.04 -10.59 13.15
CA PRO A 330 -27.75 -11.19 12.02
C PRO A 330 -29.01 -10.42 11.56
N THR A 331 -29.36 -9.29 12.19
CA THR A 331 -30.58 -8.54 11.83
C THR A 331 -30.35 -7.04 11.64
N VAL A 332 -30.96 -6.49 10.59
CA VAL A 332 -30.90 -5.05 10.26
C VAL A 332 -31.51 -4.19 11.37
N ASP A 333 -32.56 -4.67 12.04
CA ASP A 333 -33.18 -3.95 13.17
C ASP A 333 -32.25 -3.89 14.38
N GLU A 334 -31.45 -4.92 14.66
CA GLU A 334 -30.42 -4.88 15.71
C GLU A 334 -29.28 -3.91 15.35
N VAL A 335 -28.81 -3.89 14.09
CA VAL A 335 -27.84 -2.87 13.62
C VAL A 335 -28.38 -1.45 13.82
N ALA A 336 -29.63 -1.21 13.42
CA ALA A 336 -30.28 0.08 13.59
C ALA A 336 -30.50 0.44 15.08
N GLN A 337 -30.69 -0.55 15.96
CA GLN A 337 -30.82 -0.34 17.40
C GLN A 337 -29.47 0.02 18.05
N ILE A 338 -28.38 -0.64 17.68
CA ILE A 338 -27.02 -0.33 18.17
C ILE A 338 -26.65 1.14 17.92
N GLY A 339 -27.04 1.71 16.76
CA GLY A 339 -26.87 3.15 16.50
C GLY A 339 -27.76 4.05 17.38
N LYS A 340 -28.97 3.61 17.73
CA LYS A 340 -29.91 4.38 18.57
C LYS A 340 -29.53 4.34 20.05
N ASP A 341 -28.99 3.22 20.51
CA ASP A 341 -28.49 3.04 21.88
C ASP A 341 -27.31 3.98 22.17
N GLY A 342 -26.58 4.38 21.14
CA GLY A 342 -25.75 5.58 21.20
C GLY A 342 -24.44 5.41 21.96
N ASP A 343 -23.91 4.18 22.10
CA ASP A 343 -22.62 3.91 22.75
C ASP A 343 -21.45 4.18 21.78
N LYS A 344 -21.02 3.14 21.04
CA LYS A 344 -19.98 3.20 20.00
C LYS A 344 -20.45 3.73 18.63
N PHE A 345 -21.76 3.75 18.41
CA PHE A 345 -22.40 4.11 17.15
C PHE A 345 -23.47 5.17 17.39
N VAL A 346 -23.86 5.88 16.32
CA VAL A 346 -24.94 6.87 16.33
C VAL A 346 -25.87 6.65 15.13
N TYR A 347 -27.17 6.73 15.35
CA TYR A 347 -28.20 6.65 14.32
C TYR A 347 -28.57 8.05 13.81
N HIS A 348 -28.51 8.22 12.50
CA HIS A 348 -28.97 9.42 11.79
C HIS A 348 -30.23 9.09 10.98
N ASN A 349 -31.26 9.92 11.09
CA ASN A 349 -32.41 9.83 10.17
C ASN A 349 -31.95 10.22 8.75
N ALA A 350 -32.48 9.56 7.72
CA ALA A 350 -32.09 9.85 6.34
C ALA A 350 -32.42 11.30 5.91
N ALA A 351 -33.50 11.87 6.46
CA ALA A 351 -33.87 13.25 6.21
C ALA A 351 -32.89 14.23 6.87
N GLY A 352 -32.13 14.97 6.06
CA GLY A 352 -31.23 16.04 6.51
C GLY A 352 -29.82 15.60 6.92
N TYR A 353 -29.46 14.33 6.72
CA TYR A 353 -28.10 13.82 6.93
C TYR A 353 -27.42 13.55 5.59
N THR A 354 -26.14 13.92 5.47
CA THR A 354 -25.30 13.57 4.33
C THR A 354 -24.44 12.38 4.73
N PRO A 355 -24.62 11.20 4.11
CA PRO A 355 -23.88 10.01 4.49
C PRO A 355 -22.39 10.12 4.17
N GLN A 356 -21.58 9.46 4.97
CA GLN A 356 -20.13 9.43 4.88
C GLN A 356 -19.63 8.00 4.58
N PRO A 357 -18.48 7.85 3.90
CA PRO A 357 -17.82 6.55 3.75
C PRO A 357 -17.67 5.82 5.09
N GLY A 358 -18.05 4.55 5.13
CA GLY A 358 -18.11 3.71 6.33
C GLY A 358 -19.46 3.70 7.05
N ASP A 359 -20.39 4.63 6.76
CA ASP A 359 -21.75 4.57 7.33
C ASP A 359 -22.50 3.31 6.89
N LEU A 360 -23.31 2.75 7.78
CA LEU A 360 -24.23 1.65 7.45
C LEU A 360 -25.57 2.24 7.03
N GLN A 361 -25.90 2.16 5.74
CA GLN A 361 -27.21 2.59 5.22
C GLN A 361 -28.29 1.58 5.64
N ILE A 362 -29.34 2.05 6.32
CA ILE A 362 -30.48 1.23 6.75
C ILE A 362 -31.66 1.46 5.81
N GLN A 363 -32.10 0.41 5.12
CA GLN A 363 -33.30 0.39 4.29
C GLN A 363 -34.38 -0.49 4.93
N LYS A 364 -35.64 -0.03 4.91
CA LYS A 364 -36.80 -0.82 5.36
C LYS A 364 -37.77 -1.04 4.21
N GLY A 365 -37.72 -2.23 3.60
CA GLY A 365 -38.78 -2.71 2.74
C GLY A 365 -39.98 -3.23 3.54
N SER A 366 -41.12 -3.40 2.87
CA SER A 366 -42.36 -3.94 3.46
C SER A 366 -42.27 -5.42 3.84
N SER A 367 -41.30 -6.16 3.27
CA SER A 367 -41.13 -7.61 3.49
C SER A 367 -39.72 -7.99 3.97
N VAL A 368 -38.69 -7.24 3.57
CA VAL A 368 -37.29 -7.45 3.95
C VAL A 368 -36.63 -6.09 4.18
N SER A 369 -35.87 -5.94 5.27
CA SER A 369 -35.00 -4.78 5.51
C SER A 369 -33.58 -5.12 5.06
N HIS A 370 -32.80 -4.11 4.66
CA HIS A 370 -31.45 -4.31 4.13
C HIS A 370 -30.44 -3.34 4.76
N VAL A 371 -29.17 -3.74 4.79
CA VAL A 371 -28.06 -2.91 5.24
C VAL A 371 -26.83 -3.10 4.36
N SER A 372 -26.24 -1.99 3.96
CA SER A 372 -25.01 -1.94 3.15
C SER A 372 -24.07 -0.86 3.70
N ILE A 373 -22.78 -0.96 3.38
CA ILE A 373 -21.73 -0.02 3.77
C ILE A 373 -21.63 1.06 2.69
N VAL A 374 -21.78 2.33 3.06
CA VAL A 374 -21.55 3.47 2.17
C VAL A 374 -20.06 3.56 1.84
N VAL A 375 -19.70 3.61 0.55
CA VAL A 375 -18.30 3.75 0.09
C VAL A 375 -17.99 5.12 -0.49
N SER A 376 -18.98 5.80 -1.10
CA SER A 376 -18.90 7.23 -1.43
C SER A 376 -20.28 7.88 -1.46
N ALA A 377 -20.32 9.21 -1.37
CA ALA A 377 -21.55 9.99 -1.35
C ALA A 377 -21.32 11.34 -2.03
N ASP A 378 -21.41 11.37 -3.37
CA ASP A 378 -21.06 12.52 -4.20
C ASP A 378 -22.22 12.94 -5.09
N ASN A 379 -22.51 14.24 -5.14
CA ASN A 379 -23.56 14.83 -5.99
C ASN A 379 -24.96 14.18 -5.85
N GLY A 380 -25.26 13.60 -4.67
CA GLY A 380 -26.52 12.90 -4.40
C GLY A 380 -26.52 11.41 -4.79
N VAL A 381 -25.43 10.89 -5.36
CA VAL A 381 -25.22 9.47 -5.62
C VAL A 381 -24.49 8.86 -4.43
N VAL A 382 -25.13 7.88 -3.77
CA VAL A 382 -24.54 7.14 -2.64
C VAL A 382 -24.17 5.74 -3.12
N MET A 383 -22.88 5.52 -3.38
CA MET A 383 -22.32 4.21 -3.71
C MET A 383 -22.16 3.38 -2.43
N LYS A 384 -22.47 2.09 -2.53
CA LYS A 384 -22.45 1.16 -1.39
C LYS A 384 -21.86 -0.18 -1.78
N ILE A 385 -21.36 -0.92 -0.79
CA ILE A 385 -21.05 -2.34 -0.88
C ILE A 385 -21.85 -3.06 0.21
N GLY A 386 -22.51 -4.15 -0.14
CA GLY A 386 -23.22 -4.98 0.83
C GLY A 386 -23.32 -6.44 0.39
N GLY A 387 -23.52 -7.31 1.37
CA GLY A 387 -23.80 -8.72 1.19
C GLY A 387 -25.30 -9.00 1.04
N ASN A 388 -25.64 -10.18 0.54
CA ASN A 388 -27.01 -10.56 0.18
C ASN A 388 -27.62 -9.61 -0.86
N GLN A 389 -26.79 -9.16 -1.81
CA GLN A 389 -27.14 -8.28 -2.91
C GLN A 389 -27.14 -9.05 -4.24
N SER A 390 -28.07 -8.69 -5.13
CA SER A 390 -28.44 -9.44 -6.36
C SER A 390 -28.99 -10.85 -6.13
N GLY A 391 -29.41 -11.53 -7.21
CA GLY A 391 -30.00 -12.88 -7.18
C GLY A 391 -31.53 -12.93 -7.05
N ASP A 392 -32.09 -14.13 -7.22
CA ASP A 392 -33.55 -14.41 -7.20
C ASP A 392 -34.19 -14.37 -5.79
N GLY A 393 -33.65 -13.56 -4.87
CA GLY A 393 -34.20 -13.32 -3.54
C GLY A 393 -33.91 -14.38 -2.47
N GLY A 394 -32.95 -15.28 -2.69
CA GLY A 394 -32.50 -16.27 -1.71
C GLY A 394 -31.01 -16.07 -1.35
N PRO A 395 -30.59 -16.39 -0.11
CA PRO A 395 -29.22 -16.12 0.33
C PRO A 395 -28.16 -16.85 -0.51
N SER A 396 -28.45 -18.07 -0.95
CA SER A 396 -27.58 -18.87 -1.81
C SER A 396 -27.52 -18.44 -3.28
N THR A 397 -28.39 -17.54 -3.74
CA THR A 397 -28.35 -16.99 -5.13
C THR A 397 -27.79 -15.57 -5.20
N SER A 398 -27.44 -15.00 -4.05
CA SER A 398 -26.95 -13.63 -3.88
C SER A 398 -25.43 -13.55 -3.75
N SER A 399 -24.92 -12.32 -3.71
CA SER A 399 -23.48 -11.99 -3.73
C SER A 399 -23.14 -10.75 -2.90
N VAL A 400 -21.85 -10.42 -2.81
CA VAL A 400 -21.42 -9.05 -2.50
C VAL A 400 -21.39 -8.27 -3.82
N THR A 401 -22.03 -7.10 -3.88
CA THR A 401 -21.98 -6.21 -5.06
C THR A 401 -21.74 -4.77 -4.66
N LYS A 402 -21.44 -3.92 -5.65
CA LYS A 402 -21.29 -2.48 -5.50
C LYS A 402 -22.33 -1.75 -6.35
N ASP A 403 -23.13 -0.89 -5.74
CA ASP A 403 -24.26 -0.23 -6.41
C ASP A 403 -24.63 1.12 -5.78
N ASP A 404 -25.51 1.85 -6.46
CA ASP A 404 -26.11 3.12 -6.06
C ASP A 404 -27.62 3.00 -5.71
N TRP A 405 -28.13 1.79 -5.40
CA TRP A 405 -29.55 1.58 -5.12
C TRP A 405 -29.99 2.30 -3.84
N ASN A 406 -30.82 3.33 -3.98
CA ASN A 406 -31.12 4.29 -2.90
C ASN A 406 -32.63 4.43 -2.62
N ASP A 407 -33.35 3.31 -2.65
CA ASP A 407 -34.80 3.28 -2.38
C ASP A 407 -35.11 2.88 -0.94
N SER A 408 -36.22 3.36 -0.38
CA SER A 408 -36.73 3.03 0.98
C SER A 408 -35.71 3.19 2.14
N ILE A 409 -34.79 4.16 2.03
CA ILE A 409 -33.81 4.49 3.07
C ILE A 409 -34.51 5.14 4.26
N VAL A 410 -34.26 4.63 5.48
CA VAL A 410 -34.80 5.20 6.73
C VAL A 410 -33.75 5.92 7.57
N GLY A 411 -32.48 5.55 7.44
CA GLY A 411 -31.39 6.23 8.15
C GLY A 411 -30.03 5.58 7.93
N TYR A 412 -29.06 6.05 8.69
CA TYR A 412 -27.66 5.62 8.66
C TYR A 412 -27.18 5.33 10.08
N VAL A 413 -26.32 4.33 10.25
CA VAL A 413 -25.61 4.06 11.51
C VAL A 413 -24.12 4.31 11.31
N SER A 414 -23.58 5.23 12.09
CA SER A 414 -22.22 5.77 11.94
C SER A 414 -21.36 5.43 13.16
N PRO A 415 -20.07 5.09 13.00
CA PRO A 415 -19.13 4.97 14.12
C PRO A 415 -18.85 6.36 14.71
N LYS A 416 -18.71 6.44 16.04
CA LYS A 416 -18.53 7.69 16.81
C LYS A 416 -17.05 8.03 17.06
N GLU A 417 -16.26 8.08 15.99
CA GLU A 417 -14.83 8.41 16.07
C GLU A 417 -14.59 9.91 16.36
#